data_AF-A0A0R3M0U0-F1
#
_entry.id   AF-A0A0R3M0U0-F1
#
_cell.length_a   1.000
_cell.length_b   1.000
_cell.length_c   1.000
_cell.angle_alpha   90.00
_cell.angle_beta   90.00
_cell.angle_gamma   90.00
#
_symmetry.space_group_name_H-M   'P 1'
#
loop_
_entity.id
_entity.type
_entity.pdbx_description
1 polymer ?
#
loop_
_entity_poly.entity_id
_entity_poly.type
_entity_poly.pdbx_seq_one_letter_code
_entity_poly.pdbx_strand_id
1 'polypeptide(L)' 'MTDYELCEQSLGIACSVLARSGELGEPNDARRFLVDRITDMMRSGERRRLLLSNCAIDAYRRRPVRLVQ' A
#
# COMPACT_ATOMS: atom_id res chain seq x y z
N MET A 1 -15.05 -7.10 -10.76
CA MET A 1 -14.23 -6.78 -9.58
C MET A 1 -14.74 -5.47 -9.03
N THR A 2 -15.15 -5.44 -7.77
CA THR A 2 -15.58 -4.23 -7.07
C THR A 2 -14.37 -3.38 -6.66
N ASP A 3 -14.61 -2.12 -6.33
CA ASP A 3 -13.56 -1.23 -5.82
C ASP A 3 -12.95 -1.79 -4.52
N TYR A 4 -13.80 -2.37 -3.66
CA TYR A 4 -13.34 -3.05 -2.45
C TYR A 4 -12.41 -4.23 -2.75
N GLU A 5 -12.80 -5.12 -3.66
CA GLU A 5 -11.99 -6.28 -4.06
C GLU A 5 -10.65 -5.85 -4.68
N LEU A 6 -10.67 -4.81 -5.53
CA LEU A 6 -9.45 -4.30 -6.14
C LEU A 6 -8.49 -3.71 -5.10
N CYS A 7 -9.03 -2.95 -4.14
CA CYS A 7 -8.24 -2.37 -3.06
C CYS A 7 -7.64 -3.46 -2.17
N GLU A 8 -8.44 -4.42 -1.69
CA GLU A 8 -7.97 -5.50 -0.82
C GLU A 8 -6.91 -6.39 -1.50
N GLN A 9 -7.09 -6.73 -2.77
CA GLN A 9 -6.08 -7.50 -3.51
C GLN A 9 -4.80 -6.70 -3.72
N SER A 10 -4.91 -5.41 -4.04
CA SER A 10 -3.74 -4.54 -4.23
C SER A 10 -2.97 -4.36 -2.91
N LEU A 11 -3.69 -4.21 -1.79
CA LEU A 11 -3.16 -4.14 -0.44
C LEU A 11 -2.45 -5.44 -0.05
N GLY A 12 -3.08 -6.59 -0.30
CA GLY A 12 -2.50 -7.91 0.01
C GLY A 12 -1.14 -8.12 -0.67
N ILE A 13 -1.02 -7.71 -1.93
CA ILE A 13 0.26 -7.77 -2.66
C ILE A 13 1.29 -6.83 -2.01
N ALA A 14 0.94 -5.58 -1.75
CA ALA A 14 1.85 -4.60 -1.15
C ALA A 14 2.37 -5.04 0.23
N CYS A 15 1.45 -5.47 1.11
CA CYS A 15 1.79 -6.01 2.43
C CYS A 15 2.68 -7.25 2.33
N SER A 16 2.42 -8.18 1.40
CA SER A 16 3.22 -9.39 1.23
C SER A 16 4.66 -9.07 0.81
N VAL A 17 4.86 -8.12 -0.11
CA VAL A 17 6.18 -7.68 -0.56
C VAL A 17 6.96 -7.01 0.58
N LEU A 18 6.32 -6.08 1.30
CA LEU A 18 6.95 -5.37 2.42
C LEU A 18 7.24 -6.28 3.62
N ALA A 19 6.36 -7.25 3.90
CA ALA A 19 6.60 -8.24 4.96
C ALA A 19 7.78 -9.16 4.62
N ARG A 20 7.86 -9.65 3.37
CA ARG A 20 8.95 -10.53 2.94
C ARG A 20 10.32 -9.84 2.91
N SER A 21 10.34 -8.53 2.71
CA SER A 21 11.56 -7.71 2.70
C SER A 21 11.95 -7.18 4.08
N GLY A 22 11.12 -7.38 5.11
CA GLY A 22 11.35 -6.85 6.45
C GLY A 22 11.15 -5.33 6.56
N GLU A 23 10.51 -4.70 5.57
CA GLU A 23 10.25 -3.26 5.51
C GLU A 23 8.93 -2.87 6.19
N LEU A 24 8.05 -3.85 6.45
CA LEU A 24 6.76 -3.60 7.10
C LEU A 24 6.98 -3.19 8.56
N GLY A 25 6.57 -1.96 8.89
CA GLY A 25 6.66 -1.41 10.24
C GLY A 25 5.48 -1.86 11.10
N GLU A 26 4.96 -0.97 11.94
CA GLU A 26 3.77 -1.27 12.73
C GLU A 26 2.58 -1.64 11.80
N PRO A 27 1.94 -2.81 11.99
CA PRO A 27 0.95 -3.33 11.05
C PRO A 27 -0.22 -2.39 10.74
N ASN A 28 -0.76 -1.67 11.73
CA ASN A 28 -1.91 -0.81 11.53
C ASN A 28 -1.54 0.48 10.78
N ASP A 29 -0.43 1.13 11.13
CA ASP A 29 0.11 2.30 10.43
C ASP A 29 0.49 1.95 9.00
N ALA A 30 1.16 0.81 8.77
CA ALA A 30 1.50 0.33 7.45
C ALA A 30 0.25 0.05 6.61
N ARG A 31 -0.72 -0.70 7.15
CA ARG A 31 -1.97 -1.01 6.46
C ARG A 31 -2.74 0.26 6.11
N ARG A 32 -2.89 1.19 7.06
CA ARG A 32 -3.61 2.46 6.85
C ARG A 32 -2.95 3.28 5.74
N PHE A 33 -1.63 3.44 5.80
CA PHE A 33 -0.89 4.18 4.77
C PHE A 33 -1.09 3.57 3.37
N LEU A 34 -1.01 2.25 3.24
CA LEU A 34 -1.15 1.57 1.96
C LEU A 34 -2.59 1.68 1.41
N VAL A 35 -3.60 1.52 2.27
CA VAL A 35 -5.01 1.70 1.89
C VAL A 35 -5.29 3.12 1.40
N ASP A 36 -4.82 4.14 2.14
CA ASP A 36 -4.98 5.53 1.76
C ASP A 36 -4.37 5.76 0.36
N ARG A 37 -3.13 5.28 0.15
CA ARG A 37 -2.43 5.47 -1.13
C ARG A 37 -3.12 4.77 -2.31
N ILE A 38 -3.59 3.53 -2.11
CA ILE A 38 -4.31 2.75 -3.13
C ILE A 38 -5.64 3.41 -3.47
N THR A 39 -6.38 3.85 -2.46
CA THR A 39 -7.68 4.51 -2.62
C THR A 39 -7.54 5.81 -3.41
N ASP A 40 -6.52 6.61 -3.14
CA ASP A 40 -6.27 7.85 -3.88
C ASP A 40 -5.99 7.62 -5.37
N MET A 41 -5.21 6.58 -5.71
CA MET A 41 -4.96 6.22 -7.11
C MET A 41 -6.21 5.66 -7.80
N MET A 42 -7.02 4.89 -7.08
CA MET A 42 -8.31 4.42 -7.60
C MET A 42 -9.28 5.58 -7.86
N ARG A 43 -9.30 6.59 -6.98
CA ARG A 43 -10.06 7.83 -7.17
C ARG A 43 -9.59 8.63 -8.39
N SER A 44 -8.30 8.55 -8.75
CA SER A 44 -7.79 9.14 -9.99
C SER A 44 -8.00 8.24 -11.23
N GLY A 45 -8.73 7.14 -11.10
CA GLY A 45 -9.12 6.27 -12.21
C GLY A 45 -8.19 5.07 -12.47
N GLU A 46 -7.14 4.87 -11.67
CA GLU A 46 -6.26 3.72 -11.84
C GLU A 46 -6.95 2.42 -11.40
N ARG A 47 -6.94 1.41 -12.28
CA ARG A 47 -7.60 0.12 -12.04
C ARG A 47 -6.68 -1.09 -12.19
N ARG A 48 -5.42 -0.90 -12.60
CA ARG A 48 -4.42 -1.96 -12.75
C ARG A 48 -3.88 -2.33 -11.38
N ARG A 49 -4.37 -3.45 -10.84
CA ARG A 49 -3.98 -4.02 -9.54
C ARG A 49 -2.47 -3.98 -9.26
N LEU A 50 -1.63 -4.44 -10.20
CA LEU A 50 -0.17 -4.46 -9.99
C LEU A 50 0.44 -3.06 -9.91
N LEU A 51 -0.07 -2.10 -10.68
CA LEU A 51 0.43 -0.73 -10.61
C LEU A 51 0.02 -0.08 -9.28
N LEU A 52 -1.22 -0.30 -8.82
CA LEU A 52 -1.68 0.15 -7.50
C LEU A 52 -0.77 -0.38 -6.39
N SER A 53 -0.46 -1.68 -6.39
CA SER A 53 0.44 -2.27 -5.41
C SER A 53 1.85 -1.68 -5.48
N ASN A 54 2.44 -1.60 -6.67
CA ASN A 54 3.82 -1.12 -6.84
C ASN A 54 3.96 0.36 -6.43
N CYS A 55 3.02 1.21 -6.83
CA CYS A 55 3.04 2.62 -6.44
C CYS A 55 2.83 2.82 -4.94
N ALA A 56 2.03 1.95 -4.29
CA ALA A 56 1.87 1.99 -2.83
C ALA A 56 3.14 1.54 -2.09
N ILE A 57 3.82 0.49 -2.58
CA ILE A 57 5.12 0.06 -2.07
C ILE A 57 6.16 1.19 -2.20
N ASP A 58 6.27 1.79 -3.38
CA ASP A 58 7.22 2.88 -3.63
C ASP A 58 6.95 4.09 -2.74
N ALA A 59 5.68 4.45 -2.55
CA ALA A 59 5.29 5.53 -1.65
C ALA A 59 5.63 5.21 -0.19
N TYR A 60 5.42 3.96 0.25
CA TYR A 60 5.72 3.52 1.61
C TYR A 60 7.22 3.58 1.88
N ARG A 61 8.06 3.12 0.95
CA ARG A 61 9.53 3.17 1.03
C ARG A 61 10.11 4.58 1.07
N ARG A 62 9.44 5.53 0.42
CA ARG A 62 9.85 6.94 0.40
C ARG A 62 9.37 7.71 1.63
N ARG A 63 8.51 7.12 2.47
CA ARG A 63 8.04 7.78 3.69
C ARG A 63 9.24 7.94 4.65
N PRO A 64 9.44 9.13 5.24
CA PRO A 64 10.44 9.27 6.28
C PRO A 64 10.12 8.33 7.45
N VAL A 65 11.10 7.52 7.85
CA VAL A 65 11.01 6.72 9.07
C VAL A 65 10.80 7.70 10.22
N ARG A 66 9.62 7.66 10.85
CA ARG A 66 9.42 8.38 12.11
C ARG A 66 10.28 7.67 13.15
N LEU A 67 11.47 8.21 13.40
CA LEU A 67 12.22 7.93 14.62
C LEU A 67 11.34 8.43 15.76
N VAL A 68 10.74 7.51 16.51
CA VAL A 68 10.08 7.85 17.76
C VAL A 68 11.22 8.29 18.69
N GLN A 69 11.23 9.57 19.07
CA GLN A 69 12.13 10.09 20.12
C GLN A 69 11.66 9.61 21.49
#